data_AF-A0A1Y5KYB4-F1
#
_entry.id   AF-A0A1Y5KYB4-F1
#
_cell.length_a   1.000
_cell.length_b   1.000
_cell.length_c   1.000
_cell.angle_alpha   90.00
_cell.angle_beta   90.00
_cell.angle_gamma   90.00
#
_symmetry.space_group_name_H-M   'P 1'
#
loop_
_entity.id
_entity.type
_entity.pdbx_description
1 polymer ?
#
loop_
_entity_poly.entity_id
_entity_poly.type
_entity_poly.pdbx_seq_one_letter_code
_entity_poly.pdbx_strand_id
1 'polypeptide(L)'
;MSLPPILQDRLRLPVVASPMFIVSGPDLVIAQSTSGVVGSFPSLNARPQPVLREWLTRITEELAKHDANNPETPSAPYAVNLIVHKS
;
A
#
# COMPACT_ATOMS: atom_id res chain seq x y z
N MET A 1 17.06 16.37 1.50
CA MET A 1 16.57 15.70 0.28
C MET A 1 15.07 15.87 0.22
N SER A 2 14.54 16.39 -0.88
CA SER A 2 13.09 16.45 -1.11
C SER A 2 12.56 15.05 -1.42
N LEU A 3 11.41 14.68 -0.86
CA LEU A 3 10.72 13.44 -1.20
C LEU A 3 10.31 13.45 -2.68
N PRO A 4 10.21 12.31 -3.37
CA PRO A 4 9.57 12.22 -4.69
C PRO A 4 8.13 12.76 -4.66
N PRO A 5 7.61 13.39 -5.74
CA PRO A 5 6.27 13.98 -5.75
C PRO A 5 5.14 13.06 -5.28
N ILE A 6 5.21 11.76 -5.59
CA ILE A 6 4.22 10.77 -5.15
C ILE A 6 4.16 10.58 -3.62
N LEU A 7 5.22 10.98 -2.91
CA LEU A 7 5.32 10.91 -1.45
C LEU A 7 5.20 12.29 -0.78
N GLN A 8 5.24 13.38 -1.55
CA GLN A 8 5.05 14.73 -1.03
C GLN A 8 3.59 14.91 -0.62
N ASP A 9 3.36 15.48 0.57
CA ASP A 9 2.03 15.81 1.13
C ASP A 9 1.04 14.65 1.33
N ARG A 10 1.44 13.41 1.01
CA ARG A 10 0.64 12.17 1.21
C ARG A 10 0.99 11.42 2.50
N LEU A 11 2.08 11.80 3.17
CA LEU A 11 2.62 11.10 4.33
C LEU A 11 2.48 11.94 5.60
N ARG A 12 1.91 11.34 6.66
CA ARG A 12 1.92 11.91 8.01
C ARG A 12 3.27 11.74 8.68
N LEU A 13 3.95 10.64 8.38
CA LEU A 13 5.32 10.35 8.79
C LEU A 13 6.09 9.81 7.58
N PRO A 14 7.37 10.17 7.40
CA PRO A 14 8.17 9.73 6.26
C PRO A 14 8.66 8.28 6.46
N VAL A 15 7.73 7.34 6.60
CA VAL A 15 8.01 5.94 6.93
C VAL A 15 7.23 4.99 6.01
N VAL A 16 7.80 3.80 5.81
CA VAL A 16 7.21 2.69 5.07
C VAL A 16 7.05 1.53 6.04
N ALA A 17 5.84 0.98 6.13
CA ALA A 17 5.62 -0.24 6.90
C ALA A 17 6.27 -1.41 6.17
N SER A 18 7.21 -2.10 6.82
CA SER A 18 7.93 -3.22 6.22
C SER A 18 6.96 -4.34 5.80
N PRO A 19 7.13 -4.94 4.62
CA PRO A 19 6.28 -6.03 4.16
C PRO A 19 6.57 -7.31 4.97
N MET A 20 5.54 -7.86 5.60
CA MET A 20 5.65 -9.06 6.44
C MET A 20 4.94 -10.25 5.78
N PHE A 21 5.65 -11.37 5.67
CA PHE A 21 5.08 -12.61 5.14
C PHE A 21 3.90 -13.06 6.02
N ILE A 22 2.79 -13.45 5.38
CA ILE A 22 1.51 -13.85 6.01
C ILE A 22 0.75 -12.71 6.73
N VAL A 23 1.45 -11.75 7.36
CA VAL A 23 0.83 -10.69 8.16
C VAL A 23 0.34 -9.52 7.29
N SER A 24 1.14 -9.07 6.32
CA SER A 24 0.76 -7.95 5.46
C SER A 24 -0.28 -8.39 4.42
N GLY A 25 -1.56 -8.23 4.75
CA GLY A 25 -2.70 -8.38 3.85
C GLY A 25 -3.35 -7.05 3.47
N PRO A 26 -4.39 -7.04 2.61
CA PRO A 26 -5.02 -5.82 2.11
C PRO A 26 -5.56 -4.92 3.23
N ASP A 27 -6.21 -5.51 4.24
CA ASP A 27 -6.77 -4.75 5.38
C ASP A 27 -5.71 -3.94 6.12
N LEU A 28 -4.55 -4.55 6.39
CA LEU A 28 -3.44 -3.87 7.06
C LEU A 28 -2.83 -2.77 6.18
N VAL A 29 -2.64 -3.06 4.88
CA VAL A 29 -2.07 -2.11 3.92
C VAL A 29 -2.99 -0.89 3.76
N ILE A 30 -4.30 -1.11 3.67
CA ILE A 30 -5.30 -0.05 3.60
C ILE A 30 -5.24 0.79 4.88
N ALA A 31 -5.30 0.16 6.06
CA ALA A 31 -5.27 0.88 7.33
C ALA A 31 -3.99 1.72 7.53
N GLN A 32 -2.83 1.19 7.14
CA GLN A 32 -1.56 1.92 7.17
C GLN A 32 -1.59 3.13 6.23
N SER A 33 -2.06 2.91 5.00
CA SER A 33 -2.14 3.93 3.95
C SER A 33 -3.09 5.06 4.34
N THR A 34 -4.28 4.76 4.83
CA THR A 34 -5.24 5.77 5.31
C THR A 34 -4.78 6.47 6.59
N SER A 35 -3.82 5.90 7.32
CA SER A 35 -3.18 6.55 8.48
C SER A 35 -2.00 7.46 8.12
N GLY A 36 -1.67 7.58 6.83
CA GLY A 36 -0.60 8.43 6.33
C GLY A 36 0.80 7.80 6.39
N VAL A 37 0.88 6.47 6.37
CA VAL A 37 2.12 5.70 6.28
C VAL A 37 2.07 4.83 5.04
N VAL A 38 3.18 4.66 4.31
CA VAL A 38 3.19 3.78 3.14
C VAL A 38 2.95 2.33 3.59
N GLY A 39 1.78 1.78 3.27
CA GLY A 39 1.47 0.38 3.51
C GLY A 39 2.20 -0.50 2.50
N SER A 40 2.64 -1.70 2.90
CA SER A 40 3.25 -2.62 1.94
C SER A 40 3.01 -4.09 2.24
N PHE A 41 3.04 -4.92 1.19
CA PHE A 41 2.89 -6.37 1.30
C PHE A 41 3.82 -7.12 0.35
N PRO A 42 4.27 -8.34 0.71
CA PRO A 42 4.89 -9.25 -0.23
C PRO A 42 3.88 -9.71 -1.27
N SER A 43 4.22 -9.61 -2.56
CA SER A 43 3.48 -10.26 -3.67
C SER A 43 3.22 -11.75 -3.39
N LEU A 44 4.15 -12.36 -2.67
CA LEU A 44 4.17 -13.71 -2.17
C LEU A 44 3.02 -14.05 -1.18
N ASN A 45 2.31 -13.06 -0.63
CA ASN A 45 1.13 -13.28 0.21
C ASN A 45 -0.15 -13.48 -0.63
N ALA A 46 -0.21 -12.91 -1.84
CA ALA A 46 -1.38 -12.95 -2.71
C ALA A 46 -1.33 -14.19 -3.62
N ARG A 47 -1.60 -15.36 -3.05
CA ARG A 47 -1.57 -16.65 -3.76
C ARG A 47 -2.95 -17.30 -3.80
N PRO A 48 -3.34 -17.95 -4.92
CA PRO A 48 -2.59 -18.12 -6.18
C PRO A 48 -2.46 -16.81 -6.98
N GLN A 49 -1.66 -16.80 -8.08
CA GLN A 49 -1.33 -15.60 -8.86
C GLN A 49 -2.51 -14.64 -9.15
N PRO A 50 -3.73 -15.11 -9.50
CA PRO A 50 -4.87 -14.22 -9.75
C PRO A 50 -5.24 -13.34 -8.55
N VAL A 51 -5.00 -13.82 -7.33
CA VAL A 51 -5.30 -13.10 -6.07
C VAL A 51 -4.50 -11.80 -5.97
N LEU A 52 -3.31 -11.71 -6.59
CA LEU A 52 -2.56 -10.45 -6.63
C LEU A 52 -3.37 -9.34 -7.31
N ARG A 53 -4.04 -9.64 -8.43
CA ARG A 53 -4.88 -8.65 -9.11
C ARG A 53 -6.05 -8.25 -8.24
N GLU A 54 -6.71 -9.20 -7.59
CA GLU A 54 -7.83 -8.93 -6.68
C GLU A 54 -7.40 -8.01 -5.52
N TRP A 55 -6.23 -8.26 -4.93
CA TRP A 55 -5.68 -7.43 -3.85
C TRP A 55 -5.35 -6.02 -4.34
N LEU A 56 -4.72 -5.89 -5.51
CA LEU A 56 -4.40 -4.58 -6.10
C LEU A 56 -5.67 -3.77 -6.39
N THR A 57 -6.70 -4.42 -6.98
CA THR A 57 -8.00 -3.79 -7.22
C THR A 57 -8.63 -3.34 -5.90
N ARG A 58 -8.71 -4.23 -4.90
CA ARG A 58 -9.29 -3.91 -3.59
C ARG A 58 -8.59 -2.73 -2.92
N ILE A 59 -7.26 -2.77 -2.81
CA ILE A 59 -6.50 -1.69 -2.17
C ILE A 59 -6.71 -0.37 -2.92
N THR A 60 -6.62 -0.39 -4.25
CA THR A 60 -6.76 0.83 -5.07
C THR A 60 -8.16 1.45 -4.93
N GLU A 61 -9.21 0.64 -4.98
CA GLU A 61 -10.59 1.12 -4.84
C GLU A 61 -10.89 1.67 -3.45
N GLU A 62 -10.45 0.98 -2.39
CA GLU A 62 -10.67 1.45 -1.02
C GLU A 62 -9.91 2.74 -0.72
N LEU A 63 -8.68 2.88 -1.23
CA LEU A 63 -7.93 4.13 -1.12
C LEU A 63 -8.56 5.27 -1.93
N ALA A 64 -9.06 5.00 -3.15
CA ALA A 64 -9.77 5.99 -3.94
C ALA A 64 -11.06 6.48 -3.23
N LYS A 65 -11.82 5.55 -2.61
CA LYS A 65 -12.98 5.90 -1.78
C LYS A 65 -12.58 6.74 -0.56
N HIS A 66 -11.49 6.38 0.11
CA HIS A 66 -10.98 7.16 1.24
C HIS A 66 -10.60 8.59 0.81
N ASP A 67 -9.83 8.73 -0.26
CA ASP A 67 -9.39 10.02 -0.80
C ASP A 67 -10.57 10.91 -1.20
N ALA A 68 -11.59 10.35 -1.86
CA ALA A 68 -12.80 11.09 -2.24
C ALA A 68 -13.58 11.61 -1.02
N ASN A 69 -13.57 10.86 0.09
CA ASN A 69 -14.24 11.24 1.34
C ASN A 69 -13.38 12.14 2.25
N ASN A 70 -12.07 12.21 2.03
CA ASN A 70 -11.12 12.93 2.87
C ASN A 70 -10.14 13.77 2.02
N PRO A 71 -10.63 14.77 1.25
CA PRO A 71 -9.80 15.51 0.29
C PRO A 71 -8.63 16.26 0.95
N GLU A 72 -8.80 16.71 2.19
CA GLU A 72 -7.76 17.42 2.95
C GLU A 72 -6.69 16.49 3.55
N THR A 73 -7.00 15.20 3.69
CA THR A 73 -6.11 14.19 4.28
C THR A 73 -6.16 12.90 3.47
N PRO A 74 -5.70 12.91 2.22
CA PRO A 74 -5.76 11.73 1.38
C PRO A 74 -4.76 10.67 1.86
N SER A 75 -4.99 9.43 1.46
CA SER A 75 -4.19 8.27 1.86
C SER A 75 -2.74 8.33 1.39
N ALA A 76 -1.82 7.76 2.15
CA ALA A 76 -0.48 7.45 1.66
C ALA A 76 -0.54 6.40 0.52
N PRO A 77 0.42 6.38 -0.41
CA PRO A 77 0.50 5.31 -1.40
C PRO A 77 0.83 3.97 -0.74
N TYR A 78 0.58 2.87 -1.46
CA TYR A 78 1.01 1.53 -1.05
C TYR A 78 2.14 1.01 -1.93
N ALA A 79 2.85 -0.01 -1.45
CA ALA A 79 3.93 -0.67 -2.15
C ALA A 79 3.76 -2.19 -2.17
N VAL A 80 4.33 -2.83 -3.20
CA VAL A 80 4.38 -4.29 -3.34
C VAL A 80 5.82 -4.75 -3.36
N ASN A 81 6.18 -5.66 -2.46
CA ASN A 81 7.48 -6.31 -2.47
C ASN A 81 7.45 -7.50 -3.43
N LEU A 82 8.12 -7.35 -4.58
CA LEU A 82 8.24 -8.39 -5.60
C LEU A 82 9.34 -9.38 -5.21
N ILE A 83 8.96 -10.62 -4.92
CA ILE A 83 9.93 -11.68 -4.65
C ILE A 83 10.34 -12.28 -5.99
N VAL A 84 11.56 -11.96 -6.42
CA VAL A 84 12.14 -12.45 -7.68
C VAL A 84 13.08 -13.63 -7.40
N HIS A 85 12.90 -14.72 -8.12
CA HIS A 85 13.87 -15.81 -8.17
C HIS A 85 14.66 -15.67 -9.47
N LYS A 86 15.98 -15.90 -9.43
CA LYS A 86 16.84 -15.71 -10.61
C LYS A 86 16.52 -16.71 -11.72
N SER A 87 16.06 -17.91 -11.36
CA SER A 87 15.51 -19.01 -12.18
C SER A 87 15.26 -20.17 -11.24
#